data_AF-A0A1L7NNP1-F1
#
_entry.id   AF-A0A1L7NNP1-F1
#
_cell.length_a   1.000
_cell.length_b   1.000
_cell.length_c   1.000
_cell.angle_alpha   90.00
_cell.angle_beta   90.00
_cell.angle_gamma   90.00
#
_symmetry.space_group_name_H-M   'P 1'
#
loop_
_entity.id
_entity.type
_entity.pdbx_description
1 polymer ?
#
loop_
_entity_poly.entity_id
_entity_poly.type
_entity_poly.pdbx_seq_one_letter_code
_entity_poly.pdbx_strand_id
1 'polypeptide(L)'
;MCNDIDPFRSFYRLKRPCANCPFRKTGGIDLRGGRLDAIIAGLIKDDSQSFLCHKTLNTEAKEADEELVEDDEFQVDKRRIYEAEKMCAGAAAYLLKAGRPTIGMRYAMITGSVSPDHWSEAESLVIDPAG
;
A
#
# COMPACT_ATOMS: atom_id res chain seq x y z
N MET A 1 -3.57 -25.86 -12.25
CA MET A 1 -3.49 -24.43 -12.62
C MET A 1 -2.51 -23.78 -11.66
N CYS A 2 -1.40 -23.28 -12.17
CA CYS A 2 -0.43 -22.56 -11.36
C CYS A 2 -1.13 -21.37 -10.72
N ASN A 3 -1.10 -21.29 -9.38
CA ASN A 3 -1.48 -20.08 -8.66
C ASN A 3 -0.39 -19.04 -8.96
N ASP A 4 -0.48 -18.40 -10.11
CA ASP A 4 0.41 -17.30 -10.47
C ASP A 4 0.17 -16.17 -9.47
N ILE A 5 1.23 -15.84 -8.72
CA ILE A 5 1.15 -14.81 -7.69
C ILE A 5 1.10 -13.47 -8.41
N ASP A 6 0.03 -12.73 -8.19
CA ASP A 6 -0.08 -11.34 -8.65
C ASP A 6 0.62 -10.43 -7.63
N PRO A 7 1.79 -9.85 -7.97
CA PRO A 7 2.55 -9.00 -7.05
C PRO A 7 1.83 -7.69 -6.75
N PHE A 8 1.02 -7.16 -7.68
CA PHE A 8 0.23 -5.95 -7.45
C PHE A 8 -0.93 -6.23 -6.49
N ARG A 9 -1.62 -7.36 -6.68
CA ARG A 9 -2.65 -7.81 -5.74
C ARG A 9 -2.07 -8.02 -4.34
N SER A 10 -0.85 -8.56 -4.24
CA SER A 10 -0.15 -8.67 -2.96
C SER A 10 0.17 -7.29 -2.38
N PHE A 11 0.82 -6.40 -3.14
CA PHE A 11 1.23 -5.07 -2.69
C PHE A 11 0.06 -4.20 -2.22
N TYR A 12 -1.08 -4.27 -2.90
CA TYR A 12 -2.29 -3.51 -2.59
C TYR A 12 -3.29 -4.26 -1.70
N ARG A 13 -2.92 -5.39 -1.08
CA ARG A 13 -3.86 -6.25 -0.32
C ARG A 13 -4.56 -5.57 0.87
N LEU A 14 -3.99 -4.49 1.42
CA LEU A 14 -4.56 -3.79 2.56
C LEU A 14 -5.77 -2.97 2.13
N LYS A 15 -6.95 -3.32 2.66
CA LYS A 15 -8.22 -2.63 2.35
C LYS A 15 -8.62 -1.55 3.35
N ARG A 16 -8.11 -1.60 4.59
CA ARG A 16 -8.49 -0.68 5.68
C ARG A 16 -7.27 -0.05 6.34
N PRO A 17 -7.35 1.23 6.76
CA PRO A 17 -6.26 1.87 7.51
C PRO A 17 -6.02 1.14 8.83
N CYS A 18 -4.76 0.96 9.21
CA CYS A 18 -4.41 0.35 10.49
C CYS A 18 -4.76 1.29 11.66
N ALA A 19 -4.81 0.73 12.88
CA ALA A 19 -5.22 1.45 14.09
C ALA A 19 -4.62 2.86 14.22
N ASN A 20 -3.29 2.97 14.04
CA ASN A 20 -2.51 4.20 14.21
C ASN A 20 -2.18 4.88 12.86
N CYS A 21 -2.99 4.67 11.82
CA CYS A 21 -2.73 5.25 10.51
C CYS A 21 -2.96 6.77 10.56
N PRO A 22 -2.00 7.60 10.07
CA PRO A 22 -2.13 9.06 10.13
C PRO A 22 -3.25 9.59 9.22
N PHE A 23 -3.71 8.80 8.25
CA PHE A 23 -4.84 9.16 7.38
C PHE A 23 -6.21 8.91 8.02
N ARG A 24 -6.31 8.32 9.22
CA ARG A 24 -7.63 8.08 9.85
C ARG A 24 -8.28 9.38 10.33
N LYS A 25 -9.60 9.49 10.14
CA LYS A 25 -10.41 10.59 10.72
C LYS A 25 -10.33 10.63 12.24
N THR A 26 -10.31 9.45 12.88
CA THR A 26 -10.34 9.30 14.34
C THR A 26 -9.33 8.26 14.81
N GLY A 27 -8.60 8.56 15.88
CA GLY A 27 -7.66 7.63 16.51
C GLY A 27 -6.38 7.35 15.71
N GLY A 28 -6.11 8.15 14.67
CA GLY A 28 -4.82 8.13 13.98
C GLY A 28 -3.71 8.71 14.85
N ILE A 29 -2.46 8.35 14.54
CA ILE A 29 -1.32 9.02 15.16
C ILE A 29 -1.27 10.48 14.72
N ASP A 30 -1.13 11.39 15.68
CA ASP A 30 -0.89 12.79 15.37
C ASP A 30 0.58 12.96 14.96
N LEU A 31 0.80 13.40 13.72
CA LEU A 31 2.14 13.70 13.23
C LEU A 31 2.45 15.15 13.57
N ARG A 32 3.67 15.40 14.09
CA ARG A 32 4.13 16.77 14.40
C ARG A 32 3.83 17.74 13.24
N GLY A 33 3.37 18.94 13.60
CA GLY A 33 2.63 19.87 12.74
C GLY A 33 3.08 19.95 11.28
N GLY A 34 2.12 19.80 10.37
CA GLY A 34 2.30 19.91 8.92
C GLY A 34 2.94 18.69 8.24
N ARG A 35 3.38 17.67 8.99
CA ARG A 35 4.00 16.49 8.37
C ARG A 35 3.02 15.66 7.54
N LEU A 36 1.77 15.52 7.99
CA LEU A 36 0.75 14.83 7.21
C LEU A 36 0.47 15.57 5.90
N ASP A 37 0.34 16.89 5.96
CA ASP A 37 0.14 17.74 4.79
C ASP A 37 1.32 17.66 3.81
N ALA A 38 2.55 17.62 4.32
CA ALA A 38 3.75 17.43 3.50
C ALA A 38 3.78 16.07 2.80
N ILE A 39 3.38 14.99 3.49
CA ILE A 39 3.24 13.66 2.88
C ILE A 39 2.19 13.69 1.77
N ILE A 40 1.02 14.27 2.04
CA ILE A 40 -0.06 14.42 1.08
C ILE A 40 0.41 15.22 -0.13
N ALA A 41 1.06 16.36 0.07
CA ALA A 41 1.57 17.22 -1.00
C ALA A 41 2.58 16.47 -1.87
N GLY A 42 3.46 15.66 -1.27
CA GLY A 42 4.40 14.80 -2.00
C GLY A 42 3.67 13.77 -2.88
N LEU A 43 2.71 13.04 -2.32
CA LEU A 43 1.94 12.02 -3.05
C LEU A 43 1.06 12.61 -4.16
N ILE A 44 0.53 13.81 -3.98
CA ILE A 44 -0.25 14.50 -5.01
C ILE A 44 0.68 15.00 -6.12
N LYS A 45 1.84 15.56 -5.76
CA LYS A 45 2.81 16.14 -6.72
C LYS A 45 3.46 15.07 -7.60
N ASP A 46 3.78 13.92 -7.03
CA ASP A 46 4.44 12.80 -7.71
C ASP A 46 3.63 11.52 -7.56
N ASP A 47 2.88 11.19 -8.60
CA ASP A 47 1.99 10.03 -8.64
C ASP A 47 2.72 8.71 -8.96
N SER A 48 4.06 8.73 -9.13
CA SER A 48 4.87 7.51 -9.21
C SER A 48 5.10 6.87 -7.84
N GLN A 49 4.98 7.65 -6.76
CA GLN A 49 5.33 7.22 -5.41
C GLN A 49 4.16 6.57 -4.68
N SER A 50 4.48 5.60 -3.82
CA SER A 50 3.51 4.92 -2.93
C SER A 50 3.86 5.19 -1.47
N PHE A 51 2.84 5.39 -0.63
CA PHE A 51 3.04 5.51 0.82
C PHE A 51 2.94 4.14 1.49
N LEU A 52 4.07 3.61 1.95
CA LEU A 52 4.15 2.27 2.52
C LEU A 52 3.53 2.21 3.93
N CYS A 53 2.89 1.10 4.26
CA CYS A 53 2.36 0.87 5.58
C CYS A 53 3.50 0.56 6.56
N HIS A 54 3.71 1.40 7.58
CA HIS A 54 4.74 1.15 8.60
C HIS A 54 4.58 -0.20 9.32
N LYS A 55 3.35 -0.74 9.41
CA LYS A 55 3.11 -2.07 10.01
C LYS A 55 3.59 -3.24 9.13
N THR A 56 3.85 -2.99 7.85
CA THR A 56 4.39 -3.99 6.93
C THR A 56 5.86 -3.76 6.63
N LEU A 57 6.47 -2.71 7.21
CA LEU A 57 7.92 -2.45 7.11
C LEU A 57 8.70 -3.25 8.16
N ASN A 58 8.10 -3.57 9.31
CA ASN A 58 8.72 -4.37 10.38
C ASN A 58 8.59 -5.88 10.14
N THR A 59 8.87 -6.32 8.92
CA THR A 59 9.56 -7.61 8.80
C THR A 59 11.00 -7.29 9.13
N GLU A 60 11.40 -7.46 10.40
CA GLU A 60 12.75 -7.97 10.62
C GLU A 60 12.89 -9.09 9.60
N ALA A 61 13.81 -8.92 8.66
CA ALA A 61 14.17 -9.99 7.77
C ALA A 61 14.52 -11.14 8.71
N LYS A 62 13.56 -12.05 8.95
CA LYS A 62 13.89 -13.38 9.41
C LYS A 62 14.84 -13.80 8.33
N GLU A 63 16.11 -13.83 8.69
CA GLU A 63 17.20 -14.26 7.83
C GLU A 63 16.60 -15.38 6.99
N ALA A 64 16.57 -15.16 5.67
CA ALA A 64 16.18 -16.23 4.78
C ALA A 64 17.06 -17.39 5.23
N ASP A 65 16.44 -18.42 5.82
CA ASP A 65 17.13 -19.63 6.23
C ASP A 65 18.04 -19.98 5.06
N GLU A 66 19.36 -19.91 5.27
CA GLU A 66 20.38 -19.89 4.22
C GLU A 66 20.47 -21.23 3.46
N GLU A 67 19.40 -22.03 3.46
CA GLU A 67 19.15 -23.01 2.42
C GLU A 67 18.70 -22.28 1.16
N LEU A 68 19.72 -21.76 0.44
CA LEU A 68 19.66 -21.40 -0.96
C LEU A 68 18.99 -22.54 -1.73
N VAL A 69 17.68 -22.41 -1.98
CA VAL A 69 16.98 -23.25 -2.94
C VAL A 69 17.58 -22.92 -4.29
N GLU A 70 18.13 -23.94 -4.94
CA GLU A 70 18.89 -23.87 -6.19
C GLU A 70 18.32 -22.83 -7.17
N ASP A 71 19.21 -21.94 -7.63
CA ASP A 71 18.94 -20.87 -8.59
C ASP A 71 18.29 -21.42 -9.88
N ASP A 72 16.96 -21.41 -9.92
CA ASP A 72 16.22 -21.18 -11.16
C ASP A 72 16.01 -19.67 -11.24
N GLU A 73 16.81 -18.99 -12.09
CA GLU A 73 16.89 -17.54 -12.31
C GLU A 73 15.52 -16.88 -12.63
N PHE A 74 14.46 -17.67 -12.77
CA PHE A 74 13.10 -17.26 -13.08
C PHE A 74 12.06 -17.50 -11.96
N GLN A 75 12.43 -18.12 -10.82
CA GLN A 75 11.48 -18.36 -9.72
C GLN A 75 11.40 -17.15 -8.80
N VAL A 76 10.28 -16.44 -8.85
CA VAL A 76 10.02 -15.34 -7.92
C VAL A 76 9.86 -15.91 -6.50
N ASP A 77 10.68 -15.46 -5.55
CA ASP A 77 10.53 -15.83 -4.13
C ASP A 77 9.16 -15.38 -3.60
N LYS A 78 8.28 -16.37 -3.45
CA LYS A 78 6.91 -16.20 -3.02
C LYS A 78 6.82 -15.63 -1.61
N ARG A 79 7.74 -16.00 -0.70
CA ARG A 79 7.77 -15.44 0.67
C ARG A 79 8.01 -13.94 0.61
N ARG A 80 9.02 -13.52 -0.15
CA ARG A 80 9.34 -12.10 -0.31
C ARG A 80 8.16 -11.30 -0.83
N ILE A 81 7.38 -11.81 -1.79
CA ILE A 81 6.18 -11.12 -2.28
C ILE A 81 5.09 -10.96 -1.19
N TYR A 82 4.84 -12.00 -0.40
CA TYR A 82 3.81 -11.98 0.64
C TYR A 82 4.22 -11.18 1.89
N GLU A 83 5.51 -11.17 2.19
CA GLU A 83 6.08 -10.54 3.40
C GLU A 83 6.60 -9.13 3.16
N ALA A 84 6.83 -8.73 1.90
CA ALA A 84 7.28 -7.39 1.54
C ALA A 84 6.38 -6.26 2.06
N GLU A 85 6.87 -5.04 1.94
CA GLU A 85 6.10 -3.82 2.13
C GLU A 85 4.79 -3.81 1.32
N LYS A 86 3.81 -3.11 1.86
CA LYS A 86 2.47 -2.99 1.28
C LYS A 86 2.07 -1.52 1.23
N MET A 87 1.30 -1.15 0.22
CA MET A 87 0.72 0.19 0.15
C MET A 87 -0.21 0.41 1.34
N CYS A 88 -0.09 1.57 1.98
CA CYS A 88 -0.98 1.99 3.06
C CYS A 88 -2.40 2.20 2.51
N ALA A 89 -3.34 1.39 2.99
CA ALA A 89 -4.76 1.52 2.63
C ALA A 89 -5.34 2.91 2.92
N GLY A 90 -4.89 3.56 4.01
CA GLY A 90 -5.36 4.90 4.36
C GLY A 90 -4.92 5.97 3.35
N ALA A 91 -3.67 5.89 2.90
CA ALA A 91 -3.15 6.78 1.86
C ALA A 91 -3.80 6.48 0.49
N ALA A 92 -3.96 5.20 0.14
CA ALA A 92 -4.62 4.80 -1.10
C ALA A 92 -6.08 5.30 -1.16
N ALA A 93 -6.85 5.11 -0.09
CA ALA A 93 -8.22 5.61 -0.01
C ALA A 93 -8.28 7.15 -0.08
N TYR A 94 -7.36 7.85 0.61
CA TYR A 94 -7.27 9.31 0.51
C TYR A 94 -7.01 9.78 -0.93
N LEU A 95 -6.05 9.17 -1.62
CA LEU A 95 -5.70 9.52 -3.00
C LEU A 95 -6.84 9.25 -3.97
N LEU A 96 -7.62 8.18 -3.76
CA LEU A 96 -8.83 7.94 -4.53
C LEU A 96 -9.90 9.01 -4.31
N LYS A 97 -10.15 9.41 -3.05
CA LYS A 97 -11.07 10.52 -2.75
C LYS A 97 -10.63 11.84 -3.37
N ALA A 98 -9.32 12.07 -3.43
CA ALA A 98 -8.75 13.25 -4.07
C ALA A 98 -8.79 13.19 -5.61
N GLY A 99 -9.21 12.07 -6.22
CA GLY A 99 -9.15 11.88 -7.67
C GLY A 99 -7.73 11.78 -8.21
N ARG A 100 -6.75 11.44 -7.36
CA ARG A 100 -5.31 11.42 -7.65
C ARG A 100 -4.66 10.06 -7.32
N PRO A 101 -5.17 8.93 -7.85
CA PRO A 101 -4.52 7.63 -7.65
C PRO A 101 -3.13 7.60 -8.27
N THR A 102 -2.20 6.91 -7.61
CA THR A 102 -0.84 6.71 -8.13
C THR A 102 -0.86 5.91 -9.45
N ILE A 103 0.20 5.99 -10.24
CA ILE A 103 0.38 5.17 -11.45
C ILE A 103 0.21 3.69 -11.10
N GLY A 104 0.82 3.23 -10.01
CA GLY A 104 0.70 1.83 -9.57
C GLY A 104 -0.73 1.43 -9.22
N MET A 105 -1.49 2.31 -8.56
CA MET A 105 -2.92 2.06 -8.27
C MET A 105 -3.73 1.97 -9.57
N ARG A 106 -3.50 2.89 -10.51
CA ARG A 106 -4.16 2.88 -11.83
C ARG A 106 -3.85 1.61 -12.60
N TYR A 107 -2.58 1.21 -12.63
CA TYR A 107 -2.14 0.00 -13.28
C TYR A 107 -2.84 -1.23 -12.67
N ALA A 108 -2.80 -1.38 -11.34
CA ALA A 108 -3.43 -2.51 -10.66
C ALA A 108 -4.95 -2.58 -10.87
N MET A 109 -5.63 -1.43 -11.02
CA MET A 109 -7.05 -1.40 -11.38
C MET A 109 -7.28 -1.80 -12.84
N ILE A 110 -6.47 -1.30 -13.78
CA ILE A 110 -6.59 -1.60 -15.22
C ILE A 110 -6.30 -3.08 -15.51
N THR A 111 -5.33 -3.68 -14.82
CA THR A 111 -4.96 -5.09 -14.98
C THR A 111 -5.89 -6.05 -14.25
N GLY A 112 -6.82 -5.54 -13.42
CA GLY A 112 -7.72 -6.35 -12.61
C GLY A 112 -7.07 -6.96 -11.36
N SER A 113 -5.85 -6.55 -11.01
CA SER A 113 -5.16 -6.96 -9.78
C SER A 113 -5.88 -6.49 -8.51
N VAL A 114 -6.56 -5.34 -8.59
CA VAL A 114 -7.52 -4.85 -7.60
C VAL A 114 -8.78 -4.34 -8.30
N SER A 115 -9.92 -4.42 -7.62
CA SER A 115 -11.19 -3.88 -8.14
C SER A 115 -11.28 -2.36 -7.97
N PRO A 116 -12.09 -1.65 -8.77
CA PRO A 116 -12.27 -0.19 -8.61
C PRO A 116 -12.81 0.23 -7.24
N ASP A 117 -13.58 -0.65 -6.58
CA ASP A 117 -14.18 -0.45 -5.26
C ASP A 117 -13.29 -0.97 -4.11
N HIS A 118 -12.05 -1.38 -4.39
CA HIS A 118 -11.19 -2.12 -3.45
C HIS A 118 -10.93 -1.41 -2.11
N TRP A 119 -11.01 -0.07 -2.06
CA TRP A 119 -10.86 0.75 -0.85
C TRP A 119 -12.13 1.47 -0.41
N SER A 120 -13.31 1.15 -0.96
CA SER A 120 -14.59 1.78 -0.61
C SER A 120 -14.87 1.77 0.90
N GLU A 121 -14.60 0.65 1.58
CA GLU A 121 -14.76 0.52 3.04
C GLU A 121 -13.85 1.48 3.85
N ALA A 122 -12.71 1.88 3.30
CA ALA A 122 -11.78 2.80 3.96
C ALA A 122 -12.18 4.26 3.78
N GLU A 123 -13.02 4.59 2.80
CA GLU A 123 -13.36 5.96 2.42
C GLU A 123 -13.94 6.77 3.58
N SER A 124 -14.84 6.14 4.35
CA SER A 124 -15.49 6.74 5.53
C SER A 124 -14.55 6.86 6.74
N LEU A 125 -13.45 6.10 6.75
CA LEU A 125 -12.48 6.04 7.86
C LEU A 125 -11.32 7.00 7.70
N VAL A 126 -11.09 7.51 6.49
CA VAL A 126 -9.95 8.39 6.17
C VAL A 126 -10.34 9.83 6.02
N ILE A 127 -9.44 10.75 6.38
CA ILE A 127 -9.62 12.19 6.23
C ILE A 127 -10.07 12.59 4.82
N ASP A 128 -10.74 13.73 4.72
CA ASP A 128 -11.21 14.25 3.44
C ASP A 128 -10.10 15.12 2.80
N PRO A 129 -9.92 15.08 1.46
CA PRO A 129 -8.99 15.96 0.77
C PRO A 129 -9.36 17.44 1.00
N ALA A 130 -8.36 18.31 1.07
CA ALA A 130 -8.61 19.74 0.95
C ALA A 130 -9.10 20.00 -0.48
N GLY A 131 -10.29 20.61 -0.61
CA GLY A 131 -10.92 20.91 -1.90
C GLY A 131 -10.20 21.97 -2.73
#